data_AF-A0A7V9V9F9-F1
#
_entry.id   AF-A0A7V9V9F9-F1
#
_cell.length_a   1.000
_cell.length_b   1.000
_cell.length_c   1.000
_cell.angle_alpha   90.00
_cell.angle_beta   90.00
_cell.angle_gamma   90.00
#
_symmetry.space_group_name_H-M   'P 1'
#
loop_
_entity.id
_entity.type
_entity.pdbx_description
1 polymer ?
#
loop_
_entity_poly.entity_id
_entity_poly.type
_entity_poly.pdbx_seq_one_letter_code
_entity_poly.pdbx_strand_id
1 'polypeptide(L)' 'MAEENEDTAGPDVMVLFDTGTDDALVCRVCGSLVAAADQYPRAHWDWHEATNGA' A
#
# COMPACT_ATOMS: atom_id res chain seq x y z
N MET A 1 -24.69 -13.32 -19.21
CA MET A 1 -23.46 -13.88 -18.61
C MET A 1 -22.91 -12.82 -17.69
N ALA A 2 -22.46 -13.24 -16.50
CA ALA A 2 -22.43 -12.47 -15.26
C ALA A 2 -21.66 -11.14 -15.27
N GLU A 3 -22.12 -10.29 -14.36
CA GLU A 3 -21.63 -8.99 -13.94
C GLU A 3 -20.17 -9.11 -13.42
N GLU A 4 -19.27 -8.25 -13.89
CA GLU A 4 -18.02 -7.99 -13.16
C GLU A 4 -17.96 -6.48 -12.87
N ASN A 5 -18.33 -6.18 -11.64
CA ASN A 5 -18.24 -4.88 -11.00
C ASN A 5 -16.75 -4.58 -10.77
N GLU A 6 -16.05 -4.05 -11.77
CA GLU A 6 -14.72 -3.47 -11.60
C GLU A 6 -14.87 -2.12 -10.88
N ASP A 7 -14.99 -2.29 -9.57
CA ASP A 7 -14.96 -1.30 -8.53
C ASP A 7 -13.93 -0.21 -8.87
N THR A 8 -14.42 1.03 -8.92
CA THR A 8 -13.61 2.25 -9.03
C THR A 8 -12.89 2.50 -7.69
N ALA A 9 -12.06 1.56 -7.25
CA ALA A 9 -11.10 1.75 -6.19
C ALA A 9 -9.73 1.97 -6.85
N GLY A 10 -9.12 3.14 -6.62
CA GLY A 10 -7.71 3.36 -7.00
C GLY A 10 -6.83 2.22 -6.49
N PRO A 11 -5.65 1.99 -7.08
CA PRO A 11 -4.81 0.83 -6.78
C PRO A 11 -4.73 0.62 -5.27
N ASP A 12 -5.18 -0.56 -4.83
CA ASP A 12 -5.30 -0.89 -3.42
C ASP A 12 -3.88 -0.87 -2.85
N VAL A 13 -3.49 0.24 -2.23
CA VAL A 13 -2.09 0.50 -1.83
C VAL A 13 -1.59 -0.60 -0.90
N MET A 14 -2.52 -1.26 -0.19
CA MET A 14 -2.30 -2.42 0.65
C MET A 14 -1.69 -3.62 -0.11
N VAL A 15 -1.86 -3.75 -1.44
CA VAL A 15 -1.22 -4.81 -2.23
C VAL A 15 0.31 -4.68 -2.29
N LEU A 16 0.81 -3.46 -2.06
CA LEU A 16 2.23 -3.13 -2.05
C LEU A 16 2.86 -3.38 -0.67
N PHE A 17 2.03 -3.73 0.31
CA PHE A 17 2.43 -4.04 1.67
C PHE A 17 2.19 -5.52 1.96
N ASP A 18 3.19 -6.20 2.53
CA ASP A 18 3.03 -7.55 3.05
C ASP A 18 2.71 -7.48 4.55
N THR A 19 1.81 -8.34 5.04
CA THR A 19 1.53 -8.47 6.47
C THR A 19 2.69 -9.20 7.16
N GLY A 20 3.52 -8.46 7.90
CA GLY A 20 4.68 -9.01 8.60
C GLY A 20 4.36 -9.50 10.02
N THR A 21 4.03 -8.57 10.91
CA THR A 21 3.70 -8.81 12.33
C THR A 21 2.38 -8.10 12.64
N ASP A 22 1.66 -8.49 13.70
CA ASP A 22 0.29 -8.01 14.06
C ASP A 22 0.03 -6.49 13.91
N ASP A 23 1.07 -5.64 14.03
CA ASP A 23 0.98 -4.18 13.92
C ASP A 23 1.89 -3.55 12.83
N ALA A 24 2.56 -4.36 12.01
CA ALA A 24 3.55 -3.89 11.03
C ALA A 24 3.40 -4.55 9.65
N LEU A 25 3.45 -3.69 8.64
CA LEU A 25 3.45 -4.01 7.22
C LEU A 25 4.88 -3.89 6.65
N VAL A 26 5.24 -4.78 5.72
CA VAL A 26 6.50 -4.72 4.99
C VAL A 26 6.23 -4.10 3.62
N CYS A 27 6.81 -2.93 3.33
CA CYS A 27 6.74 -2.34 2.00
C CYS A 27 7.50 -3.23 1.01
N ARG A 28 6.81 -3.77 0.00
CA ARG A 28 7.42 -4.62 -1.03
C ARG A 28 8.31 -3.85 -2.00
N VAL A 29 8.20 -2.51 -2.04
CA VAL A 29 9.01 -1.65 -2.92
C VAL A 29 10.39 -1.41 -2.36
N CYS A 30 10.53 -1.13 -1.06
CA CYS A 30 11.82 -0.82 -0.44
C CYS A 30 12.24 -1.77 0.70
N GLY A 31 11.39 -2.71 1.10
CA GLY A 31 11.64 -3.65 2.20
C GLY A 31 11.51 -3.04 3.60
N SER A 32 11.04 -1.79 3.73
CA SER A 32 10.91 -1.12 5.03
C SER A 32 9.69 -1.62 5.82
N LEU A 33 9.83 -1.69 7.14
CA LEU A 33 8.70 -1.91 8.05
C LEU A 33 7.92 -0.60 8.26
N VAL A 34 6.62 -0.65 8.02
CA VAL A 34 5.67 0.46 8.13
C VAL A 34 4.58 0.05 9.11
N ALA A 35 4.18 0.95 10.01
CA ALA A 35 3.09 0.66 10.93
C ALA A 35 1.80 0.39 10.14
N ALA A 36 1.08 -0.68 10.51
CA ALA A 36 -0.22 -1.02 9.92
C ALA A 36 -1.33 -0.06 10.37
N ALA A 37 -1.06 0.73 11.40
CA ALA A 37 -2.01 1.67 11.97
C ALA A 37 -2.33 2.84 11.03
N ASP A 38 -3.59 3.26 11.03
CA ASP A 38 -4.04 4.55 10.54
C ASP A 38 -3.61 4.83 9.08
N GLN A 39 -3.06 6.01 8.80
CA GLN A 39 -2.68 6.48 7.47
C GLN A 39 -1.19 6.29 7.13
N TYR A 40 -0.42 5.57 7.96
CA TYR A 40 1.01 5.33 7.73
C TYR A 40 1.32 4.62 6.40
N PRO A 41 0.58 3.56 6.00
CA PRO A 41 0.83 2.89 4.72
C PRO A 41 0.63 3.85 3.53
N ARG A 42 -0.38 4.72 3.62
CA ARG A 42 -0.66 5.71 2.58
C ARG A 42 0.37 6.82 2.52
N ALA A 43 0.77 7.38 3.67
CA ALA A 43 1.81 8.39 3.75
C ALA A 43 3.18 7.88 3.28
N HIS A 44 3.49 6.60 3.56
CA HIS A 44 4.70 5.96 3.06
C HIS A 44 4.66 5.81 1.52
N TRP A 45 3.51 5.45 0.96
CA TRP A 45 3.35 5.38 -0.49
C TRP A 45 3.46 6.75 -1.17
N ASP A 46 2.87 7.78 -0.61
CA ASP A 46 2.98 9.17 -1.12
C ASP A 46 4.44 9.62 -1.19
N TRP A 47 5.25 9.30 -0.16
CA TRP A 47 6.69 9.55 -0.18
C TRP A 47 7.42 8.79 -1.30
N HIS A 48 7.00 7.56 -1.61
CA HIS A 48 7.54 6.82 -2.75
C HIS A 48 7.21 7.49 -4.08
N GLU A 49 5.97 7.94 -4.27
CA GLU A 49 5.57 8.65 -5.49
C GLU A 49 6.36 9.97 -5.65
N ALA A 50 6.57 10.70 -4.55
CA ALA A 50 7.34 11.96 -4.56
C ALA A 50 8.86 11.75 -4.78
N THR A 51 9.43 10.64 -4.29
CA THR A 51 10.89 10.38 -4.36
C THR A 51 11.29 9.65 -5.65
N ASN A 52 10.44 8.76 -6.15
CA ASN A 52 10.70 7.98 -7.37
C ASN A 52 10.19 8.69 -8.64
N GLY A 53 9.37 9.73 -8.49
CA GLY A 53 8.89 10.58 -9.58
C GLY A 53 9.74 11.84 -9.77
N ALA A 54 10.85 11.71 -10.49
CA ALA A 54 11.54 12.80 -11.17
C ALA A 54 11.96 12.35 -12.57
#